data_AF-A0A945U0Z5-F1
#
_entry.id   AF-A0A945U0Z5-F1
#
_cell.length_a   1.000
_cell.length_b   1.000
_cell.length_c   1.000
_cell.angle_alpha   90.00
_cell.angle_beta   90.00
_cell.angle_gamma   90.00
#
_symmetry.space_group_name_H-M   'P 1'
#
loop_
_entity.id
_entity.type
_entity.pdbx_description
1 polymer ?
#
loop_
_entity_poly.entity_id
_entity_poly.type
_entity_poly.pdbx_seq_one_letter_code
_entity_poly.pdbx_strand_id
1 'polypeptide(L)'
;PAHLQQAILRAETFALIRGEVDAISVNGSGGAALDALLGAVQVVDFGRHHDRDVRISNGTPMAFTASGELVRERPDLVRRYVETVRRAAAWARDNRSRTLQIIARELGDAEEWVEIAYGEDLFTSLEPSLSAGVVDALENQKDFLLRHGFIEHDFDVSEWAAPELYD
;
A
#
# COMPACT_ATOMS: atom_id res chain seq x y z
N PRO A 1 10.82 -2.77 9.45
CA PRO A 1 9.99 -2.67 8.23
C PRO A 1 10.58 -1.71 7.18
N ALA A 2 10.58 -0.39 7.41
CA ALA A 2 11.10 0.61 6.44
C ALA A 2 12.61 0.44 6.13
N HIS A 3 13.43 0.20 7.15
CA HIS A 3 14.88 -0.03 6.99
C HIS A 3 15.22 -1.26 6.12
N LEU A 4 14.37 -2.30 6.12
CA LEU A 4 14.58 -3.50 5.32
C LEU A 4 14.25 -3.23 3.84
N GLN A 5 13.16 -2.52 3.58
CA GLN A 5 12.80 -2.08 2.22
C GLN A 5 13.88 -1.17 1.62
N GLN A 6 14.41 -0.23 2.40
CA GLN A 6 15.51 0.63 1.97
C GLN A 6 16.79 -0.18 1.68
N ALA A 7 17.08 -1.21 2.47
CA ALA A 7 18.24 -2.07 2.23
C ALA A 7 18.12 -2.91 0.95
N ILE A 8 16.93 -3.46 0.66
CA ILE A 8 16.65 -4.21 -0.57
C ILE A 8 16.74 -3.29 -1.78
N LEU A 9 16.05 -2.14 -1.75
CA LEU A 9 16.09 -1.16 -2.83
C LEU A 9 17.53 -0.73 -3.13
N ARG A 10 18.36 -0.53 -2.10
CA ARG A 10 19.77 -0.20 -2.27
C ARG A 10 20.53 -1.30 -3.02
N ALA A 11 20.35 -2.57 -2.66
CA ALA A 11 21.03 -3.68 -3.31
C ALA A 11 20.63 -3.81 -4.80
N GLU A 12 19.33 -3.73 -5.10
CA GLU A 12 18.80 -3.78 -6.46
C GLU A 12 19.26 -2.59 -7.30
N THR A 13 19.30 -1.39 -6.71
CA THR A 13 19.83 -0.18 -7.35
C THR A 13 21.31 -0.35 -7.74
N PHE A 14 22.14 -0.92 -6.85
CA PHE A 14 23.54 -1.18 -7.18
C PHE A 14 23.72 -2.27 -8.24
N ALA A 15 22.83 -3.27 -8.29
CA ALA A 15 22.83 -4.25 -9.37
C ALA A 15 22.52 -3.58 -10.71
N LEU A 16 21.53 -2.67 -10.75
CA LEU A 16 21.20 -1.90 -11.95
C LEU A 16 22.38 -1.03 -12.41
N ILE A 17 23.00 -0.27 -11.50
CA ILE A 17 24.17 0.58 -11.82
C ILE A 17 25.35 -0.24 -12.37
N ARG A 18 25.56 -1.45 -11.84
CA ARG A 18 26.63 -2.35 -12.28
C ARG A 18 26.29 -3.13 -13.56
N GLY A 19 25.07 -3.00 -14.08
CA GLY A 19 24.61 -3.76 -15.26
C GLY A 19 24.43 -5.25 -14.98
N GLU A 20 24.19 -5.64 -13.72
CA GLU A 20 23.92 -7.03 -13.33
C GLU A 20 22.46 -7.43 -13.61
N VAL A 21 21.59 -6.44 -13.72
CA VAL A 21 20.17 -6.58 -14.07
C VAL A 21 19.78 -5.50 -15.07
N ASP A 22 18.82 -5.80 -15.94
CA ASP A 22 18.33 -4.87 -16.97
C ASP A 22 17.25 -3.91 -16.45
N ALA A 23 16.52 -4.33 -15.42
CA ALA A 23 15.43 -3.57 -14.81
C ALA A 23 15.21 -4.00 -13.35
N ILE A 24 14.64 -3.09 -12.56
CA ILE A 24 14.23 -3.35 -11.17
C ILE A 24 12.78 -2.90 -10.98
N SER A 25 12.07 -3.54 -10.05
CA SER A 25 10.72 -3.12 -9.65
C SER A 25 10.82 -2.24 -8.40
N VAL A 26 10.20 -1.07 -8.44
CA VAL A 26 10.21 -0.11 -7.33
C VAL A 26 8.81 0.38 -7.04
N ASN A 27 8.53 0.64 -5.77
CA ASN A 27 7.24 1.13 -5.30
C ASN A 27 7.44 2.45 -4.53
N GLY A 28 6.37 3.24 -4.43
CA GLY A 28 6.38 4.50 -3.70
C GLY A 28 7.32 5.55 -4.29
N SER A 29 7.99 6.29 -3.42
CA SER A 29 8.92 7.39 -3.72
C SER A 29 10.20 6.96 -4.43
N GLY A 30 10.58 5.68 -4.35
CA GLY A 30 11.86 5.17 -4.85
C GLY A 30 12.05 5.39 -6.35
N GLY A 31 11.00 5.24 -7.16
CA GLY A 31 11.08 5.43 -8.62
C GLY A 31 11.43 6.87 -9.01
N ALA A 32 10.80 7.84 -8.36
CA ALA A 32 11.06 9.26 -8.62
C ALA A 32 12.48 9.68 -8.18
N ALA A 33 12.96 9.13 -7.06
CA ALA A 33 14.33 9.37 -6.61
C ALA A 33 15.37 8.76 -7.57
N LEU A 34 15.12 7.57 -8.11
CA LEU A 34 16.03 6.91 -9.07
C LEU A 34 16.08 7.65 -10.41
N ASP A 35 14.95 8.14 -10.92
CA ASP A 35 14.92 9.00 -12.10
C ASP A 35 15.77 10.26 -11.85
N ALA A 36 15.50 10.99 -10.77
CA ALA A 36 16.18 12.25 -10.49
C ALA A 36 17.68 12.12 -10.19
N LEU A 37 18.12 11.04 -9.55
CA LEU A 37 19.52 10.87 -9.13
C LEU A 37 20.37 10.07 -10.13
N LEU A 38 19.76 9.13 -10.86
CA LEU A 38 20.49 8.20 -11.75
C LEU A 38 20.06 8.33 -13.21
N GLY A 39 19.05 9.14 -13.54
CA GLY A 39 18.46 9.20 -14.88
C GLY A 39 17.77 7.89 -15.26
N ALA A 40 17.27 7.14 -14.26
CA ALA A 40 16.58 5.89 -14.50
C ALA A 40 15.29 6.13 -15.30
N VAL A 41 15.08 5.36 -16.38
CA VAL A 41 13.90 5.51 -17.23
C VAL A 41 12.77 4.61 -16.72
N GLN A 42 11.61 5.20 -16.45
CA GLN A 42 10.40 4.46 -16.15
C GLN A 42 9.93 3.67 -17.38
N VAL A 43 9.98 2.33 -17.29
CA VAL A 43 9.52 1.44 -18.37
C VAL A 43 8.00 1.30 -18.37
N VAL A 44 7.40 1.14 -17.19
CA VAL A 44 5.96 0.96 -17.00
C VAL A 44 5.55 1.47 -15.62
N ASP A 45 4.36 2.08 -15.52
CA ASP A 45 3.73 2.47 -14.26
C ASP A 45 2.35 1.82 -14.16
N PHE A 46 2.27 0.81 -13.30
CA PHE A 46 1.02 0.12 -13.01
C PHE A 46 0.15 0.89 -12.02
N GLY A 47 0.75 1.65 -11.10
CA GLY A 47 0.04 2.33 -10.01
C GLY A 47 -0.88 3.45 -10.50
N ARG A 48 -0.51 4.11 -11.60
CA ARG A 48 -1.32 5.16 -12.25
C ARG A 48 -2.17 4.67 -13.42
N HIS A 49 -2.19 3.37 -13.70
CA HIS A 49 -2.95 2.84 -14.83
C HIS A 49 -4.45 3.09 -14.65
N HIS A 50 -5.20 3.49 -15.68
CA HIS A 50 -6.63 3.85 -15.52
C HIS A 50 -7.51 2.66 -15.06
N ASP A 51 -7.20 1.45 -15.53
CA ASP A 51 -7.81 0.22 -15.07
C ASP A 51 -7.31 -0.16 -13.67
N ARG A 52 -8.24 -0.40 -12.74
CA ARG A 52 -7.94 -0.74 -11.35
C ARG A 52 -7.37 -2.14 -11.21
N ASP A 53 -7.75 -3.08 -12.06
CA ASP A 53 -7.27 -4.46 -11.97
C ASP A 53 -5.77 -4.55 -12.30
N VAL A 54 -5.29 -3.66 -13.18
CA VAL A 54 -3.86 -3.53 -13.50
C VAL A 54 -3.06 -2.95 -12.33
N ARG A 55 -3.70 -2.20 -11.42
CA ARG A 55 -3.03 -1.62 -10.23
C ARG A 55 -2.83 -2.64 -9.11
N ILE A 56 -3.48 -3.81 -9.19
CA ILE A 56 -3.41 -4.84 -8.16
C ILE A 56 -1.98 -5.38 -8.10
N SER A 57 -1.41 -5.36 -6.90
CA SER A 57 -0.03 -5.78 -6.64
C SER A 57 0.09 -6.24 -5.20
N ASN A 58 1.25 -6.74 -4.78
CA ASN A 58 1.50 -7.13 -3.38
C ASN A 58 1.26 -5.98 -2.37
N GLY A 59 1.29 -4.72 -2.81
CA GLY A 59 1.03 -3.55 -1.97
C GLY A 59 -0.39 -2.97 -2.08
N THR A 60 -1.19 -3.41 -3.04
CA THR A 60 -2.48 -2.77 -3.39
C THR A 60 -3.52 -3.82 -3.79
N PRO A 61 -4.66 -3.93 -3.08
CA PRO A 61 -5.00 -3.22 -1.84
C PRO A 61 -4.16 -3.73 -0.65
N MET A 62 -3.99 -2.88 0.37
CA MET A 62 -3.37 -3.25 1.63
C MET A 62 -4.45 -3.62 2.66
N ALA A 63 -4.40 -4.84 3.18
CA ALA A 63 -5.34 -5.29 4.20
C ALA A 63 -5.01 -4.67 5.57
N PHE A 64 -6.00 -4.05 6.21
CA PHE A 64 -5.91 -3.65 7.61
C PHE A 64 -6.39 -4.80 8.50
N THR A 65 -5.46 -5.48 9.17
CA THR A 65 -5.72 -6.73 9.89
C THR A 65 -5.65 -6.57 11.42
N ALA A 66 -6.38 -7.43 12.11
CA ALA A 66 -6.33 -7.61 13.56
C ALA A 66 -6.30 -9.10 13.89
N SER A 67 -5.84 -9.47 15.10
CA SER A 67 -5.87 -10.88 15.50
C SER A 67 -7.32 -11.35 15.69
N GLY A 68 -7.62 -12.59 15.28
CA GLY A 68 -8.97 -13.15 15.44
C GLY A 68 -9.41 -13.28 16.90
N GLU A 69 -8.47 -13.44 17.83
CA GLU A 69 -8.75 -13.42 19.28
C GLU A 69 -9.22 -12.04 19.74
N LEU A 70 -8.54 -10.97 19.32
CA LEU A 70 -8.94 -9.60 19.67
C LEU A 70 -10.33 -9.27 19.09
N VAL A 71 -10.60 -9.69 17.85
CA VAL A 71 -11.91 -9.52 17.21
C VAL A 71 -13.01 -10.23 17.99
N ARG A 72 -12.79 -11.48 18.43
CA ARG A 72 -13.79 -12.26 19.16
C ARG A 72 -13.99 -11.78 20.60
N GLU A 73 -12.92 -11.46 21.30
CA GLU A 73 -12.97 -11.21 22.75
C GLU A 73 -13.17 -9.74 23.10
N ARG A 74 -12.63 -8.83 22.27
CA ARG A 74 -12.68 -7.37 22.49
C ARG A 74 -13.05 -6.62 21.20
N PRO A 75 -14.19 -6.93 20.55
CA PRO A 75 -14.64 -6.22 19.36
C PRO A 75 -14.84 -4.72 19.61
N ASP A 76 -15.10 -4.32 20.86
CA ASP A 76 -15.19 -2.92 21.29
C ASP A 76 -13.89 -2.13 21.05
N LEU A 77 -12.73 -2.76 21.24
CA LEU A 77 -11.44 -2.13 21.01
C LEU A 77 -11.13 -2.02 19.53
N VAL A 78 -11.49 -3.03 18.74
CA VAL A 78 -11.30 -3.02 17.29
C VAL A 78 -12.13 -1.91 16.66
N ARG A 79 -13.42 -1.82 16.99
CA ARG A 79 -14.31 -0.72 16.54
C ARG A 79 -13.73 0.65 16.88
N ARG A 80 -13.32 0.86 18.15
CA ARG A 80 -12.73 2.13 18.58
C ARG A 80 -11.47 2.50 17.80
N TYR A 81 -10.66 1.51 17.44
CA TYR A 81 -9.48 1.74 16.62
C TYR A 81 -9.87 2.12 15.19
N VAL A 82 -10.78 1.36 14.55
CA VAL A 82 -11.30 1.67 13.21
C VAL A 82 -11.92 3.07 13.15
N GLU A 83 -12.77 3.44 14.11
CA GLU A 83 -13.34 4.79 14.24
C GLU A 83 -12.26 5.87 14.37
N THR A 84 -11.18 5.57 15.10
CA THR A 84 -10.07 6.52 15.26
C THR A 84 -9.29 6.70 13.96
N VAL A 85 -9.06 5.62 13.22
CA VAL A 85 -8.45 5.68 11.88
C VAL A 85 -9.33 6.48 10.92
N ARG A 86 -10.64 6.24 10.91
CA ARG A 86 -11.58 7.00 10.06
C ARG A 86 -11.60 8.49 10.40
N ARG A 87 -11.56 8.86 11.69
CA ARG A 87 -11.41 10.25 12.11
C ARG A 87 -10.09 10.87 11.68
N ALA A 88 -8.99 10.11 11.75
CA ALA A 88 -7.68 10.57 11.27
C ALA A 88 -7.67 10.78 9.75
N ALA A 89 -8.28 9.87 8.98
CA ALA A 89 -8.45 10.00 7.53
C ALA A 89 -9.30 11.22 7.17
N ALA A 90 -10.39 11.48 7.91
CA ALA A 90 -11.19 12.68 7.75
C ALA A 90 -10.40 13.96 8.04
N TRP A 91 -9.64 13.98 9.14
CA TRP A 91 -8.77 15.11 9.48
C TRP A 91 -7.70 15.35 8.41
N ALA A 92 -7.14 14.29 7.82
CA ALA A 92 -6.10 14.40 6.80
C ALA A 92 -6.57 15.13 5.53
N ARG A 93 -7.85 14.97 5.14
CA ARG A 93 -8.45 15.67 3.99
C ARG A 93 -8.37 17.20 4.14
N ASP A 94 -8.55 17.69 5.38
CA ASP A 94 -8.54 19.12 5.71
C ASP A 94 -7.15 19.63 6.13
N ASN A 95 -6.17 18.74 6.34
CA ASN A 95 -4.85 19.05 6.88
C ASN A 95 -3.73 18.49 6.00
N ARG A 96 -3.79 18.74 4.68
CA ARG A 96 -2.89 18.16 3.68
C ARG A 96 -1.40 18.33 3.98
N SER A 97 -0.94 19.57 4.21
CA SER A 97 0.47 19.84 4.49
C SER A 97 0.98 19.12 5.74
N ARG A 98 0.16 19.07 6.80
CA ARG A 98 0.56 18.36 8.02
C ARG A 98 0.54 16.84 7.84
N THR A 99 -0.40 16.34 7.06
CA THR A 99 -0.46 14.91 6.70
C THR A 99 0.76 14.50 5.89
N LEU A 100 1.16 15.32 4.91
CA LEU A 100 2.36 15.09 4.11
C LEU A 100 3.61 15.00 4.98
N GLN A 101 3.80 15.94 5.91
CA GLN A 101 4.91 15.91 6.88
C GLN A 101 4.94 14.63 7.72
N ILE A 102 3.78 14.14 8.16
CA ILE A 102 3.68 12.91 8.95
C ILE A 102 4.10 11.73 8.07
N ILE A 103 3.55 11.61 6.87
CA ILE A 103 3.82 10.49 5.96
C ILE A 103 5.30 10.49 5.54
N ALA A 104 5.84 11.63 5.13
CA ALA A 104 7.25 11.77 4.76
C ALA A 104 8.17 11.34 5.89
N ARG A 105 7.86 11.74 7.14
CA ARG A 105 8.63 11.32 8.32
C ARG A 105 8.54 9.82 8.58
N GLU A 106 7.36 9.22 8.46
CA GLU A 106 7.16 7.77 8.67
C GLU A 106 7.86 6.93 7.60
N LEU A 107 7.87 7.41 6.35
CA LEU A 107 8.57 6.75 5.24
C LEU A 107 10.08 7.02 5.24
N GLY A 108 10.53 8.08 5.91
CA GLY A 108 11.92 8.53 5.86
C GLY A 108 12.28 9.19 4.53
N ASP A 109 11.29 9.76 3.85
CA ASP A 109 11.41 10.40 2.54
C ASP A 109 11.30 11.93 2.64
N ALA A 110 11.70 12.63 1.58
CA ALA A 110 11.38 14.04 1.42
C ALA A 110 9.91 14.21 1.01
N GLU A 111 9.27 15.29 1.48
CA GLU A 111 7.85 15.58 1.25
C GLU A 111 7.51 15.61 -0.25
N GLU A 112 8.40 16.17 -1.06
CA GLU A 112 8.26 16.27 -2.51
C GLU A 112 8.15 14.90 -3.18
N TRP A 113 8.89 13.89 -2.68
CA TRP A 113 8.84 12.53 -3.21
C TRP A 113 7.55 11.80 -2.84
N VAL A 114 6.97 12.13 -1.68
CA VAL A 114 5.69 11.56 -1.26
C VAL A 114 4.55 12.07 -2.14
N GLU A 115 4.50 13.37 -2.43
CA GLU A 115 3.48 13.92 -3.34
C GLU A 115 3.58 13.31 -4.75
N ILE A 116 4.81 13.19 -5.27
CA ILE A 116 5.02 12.54 -6.57
C ILE A 116 4.53 11.09 -6.51
N ALA A 117 4.93 10.31 -5.51
CA ALA A 117 4.64 8.88 -5.42
C ALA A 117 3.15 8.56 -5.31
N TYR A 118 2.42 9.25 -4.44
CA TYR A 118 1.05 8.89 -4.08
C TYR A 118 -0.01 9.78 -4.74
N GLY A 119 0.39 10.90 -5.34
CA GLY A 119 -0.50 11.79 -6.09
C GLY A 119 -1.54 12.51 -5.22
N GLU A 120 -2.46 13.20 -5.89
CA GLU A 120 -3.49 14.02 -5.23
C GLU A 120 -4.51 13.19 -4.44
N ASP A 121 -4.70 11.92 -4.83
CA ASP A 121 -5.62 10.98 -4.19
C ASP A 121 -5.12 10.46 -2.83
N LEU A 122 -3.88 10.76 -2.45
CA LEU A 122 -3.33 10.35 -1.16
C LEU A 122 -4.25 10.73 -0.01
N PHE A 123 -4.75 11.97 0.02
CA PHE A 123 -5.54 12.48 1.14
C PHE A 123 -6.97 11.92 1.17
N THR A 124 -7.48 11.39 0.06
CA THR A 124 -8.83 10.82 -0.05
C THR A 124 -8.84 9.30 0.08
N SER A 125 -7.68 8.64 0.07
CA SER A 125 -7.52 7.18 0.10
C SER A 125 -7.06 6.59 1.44
N LEU A 126 -6.91 7.42 2.49
CA LEU A 126 -6.47 6.96 3.82
C LEU A 126 -7.56 6.28 4.66
N GLU A 127 -8.82 6.39 4.27
CA GLU A 127 -9.94 5.75 4.99
C GLU A 127 -10.02 4.28 4.57
N PRO A 128 -9.91 3.31 5.52
CA PRO A 128 -10.10 1.89 5.19
C PRO A 128 -11.47 1.68 4.56
N SER A 129 -11.60 0.74 3.62
CA SER A 129 -12.86 0.51 2.92
C SER A 129 -13.12 -0.98 2.77
N LEU A 130 -14.38 -1.36 2.96
CA LEU A 130 -14.92 -2.69 2.64
C LEU A 130 -15.91 -2.61 1.47
N SER A 131 -15.73 -1.62 0.56
CA SER A 131 -16.55 -1.56 -0.65
C SER A 131 -16.34 -2.82 -1.50
N ALA A 132 -17.38 -3.24 -2.25
CA ALA A 132 -17.31 -4.43 -3.10
C ALA A 132 -16.06 -4.43 -4.00
N GLY A 133 -15.75 -3.30 -4.65
CA GLY A 133 -14.57 -3.21 -5.50
C GLY A 133 -13.22 -3.36 -4.80
N VAL A 134 -13.13 -3.08 -3.49
CA VAL A 134 -11.90 -3.33 -2.69
C VAL A 134 -11.81 -4.80 -2.29
N VAL A 135 -12.95 -5.40 -1.92
CA VAL A 135 -13.03 -6.84 -1.61
C VAL A 135 -12.70 -7.67 -2.86
N ASP A 136 -13.28 -7.32 -4.01
CA ASP A 136 -13.02 -7.98 -5.30
C ASP A 136 -11.55 -7.87 -5.71
N ALA A 137 -10.91 -6.72 -5.47
CA ALA A 137 -9.48 -6.54 -5.76
C ALA A 137 -8.58 -7.42 -4.87
N LEU A 138 -8.97 -7.61 -3.60
CA LEU A 138 -8.27 -8.49 -2.67
C LEU A 138 -8.47 -9.98 -3.03
N GLU A 139 -9.67 -10.34 -3.47
CA GLU A 139 -9.98 -11.67 -4.02
C GLU A 139 -9.12 -11.97 -5.26
N ASN A 140 -9.02 -11.01 -6.19
CA ASN A 140 -8.16 -11.15 -7.38
C ASN A 140 -6.68 -11.32 -7.00
N GLN A 141 -6.20 -10.55 -6.01
CA GLN A 141 -4.85 -10.74 -5.48
C GLN A 141 -4.65 -12.15 -4.90
N LYS A 142 -5.59 -12.65 -4.07
CA LYS A 142 -5.55 -14.03 -3.54
C LYS A 142 -5.52 -15.06 -4.66
N ASP A 143 -6.39 -14.92 -5.66
CA ASP A 143 -6.51 -15.85 -6.78
C ASP A 143 -5.24 -15.90 -7.63
N PHE A 144 -4.58 -14.75 -7.82
CA PHE A 144 -3.27 -14.69 -8.45
C PHE A 144 -2.23 -15.49 -7.64
N LEU A 145 -2.18 -15.28 -6.33
CA LEU A 145 -1.23 -15.97 -5.46
C LEU A 145 -1.47 -17.49 -5.46
N LEU A 146 -2.73 -17.94 -5.41
CA LEU A 146 -3.09 -19.36 -5.45
C LEU A 146 -2.74 -19.99 -6.80
N ARG A 147 -3.13 -19.35 -7.90
CA ARG A 147 -2.89 -19.83 -9.27
C ARG A 147 -1.40 -20.06 -9.56
N HIS A 148 -0.55 -19.20 -9.02
CA HIS A 148 0.90 -19.28 -9.20
C HIS A 148 1.62 -20.08 -8.10
N GLY A 149 0.88 -20.64 -7.13
CA GLY A 149 1.44 -21.49 -6.07
C GLY A 149 2.23 -20.73 -4.99
N PHE A 150 2.00 -19.42 -4.84
CA PHE A 150 2.55 -18.64 -3.73
C PHE A 150 1.84 -18.95 -2.40
N ILE A 151 0.57 -19.36 -2.47
CA ILE A 151 -0.18 -19.93 -1.36
C ILE A 151 -0.74 -21.30 -1.78
N GLU A 152 -0.80 -22.24 -0.83
CA GLU A 152 -1.24 -23.61 -1.09
C GLU A 152 -2.73 -23.82 -0.82
N HIS A 153 -3.32 -22.97 0.02
CA HIS A 153 -4.69 -23.10 0.49
C HIS A 153 -5.49 -21.86 0.16
N ASP A 154 -6.65 -22.09 -0.41
CA ASP A 154 -7.64 -21.06 -0.66
C ASP A 154 -8.39 -20.69 0.63
N PHE A 155 -8.97 -19.50 0.66
CA PHE A 155 -9.81 -19.02 1.75
C PHE A 155 -10.81 -17.99 1.22
N ASP A 156 -11.95 -17.86 1.88
CA ASP A 156 -12.99 -16.91 1.49
C ASP A 156 -12.68 -15.51 2.08
N VAL A 157 -12.40 -14.52 1.22
CA VAL A 157 -12.11 -13.15 1.65
C VAL A 157 -13.34 -12.48 2.28
N SER A 158 -14.56 -12.82 1.83
CA SER A 158 -15.80 -12.27 2.38
C SER A 158 -16.09 -12.81 3.78
N GLU A 159 -15.82 -14.10 4.03
CA GLU A 159 -15.92 -14.68 5.39
C GLU A 159 -14.80 -14.19 6.31
N TRP A 160 -13.63 -13.87 5.74
CA TRP A 160 -12.51 -13.33 6.50
C TRP A 160 -12.71 -11.86 6.90
N ALA A 161 -13.40 -11.08 6.07
CA ALA A 161 -13.74 -9.70 6.36
C ALA A 161 -14.68 -9.60 7.58
N ALA A 162 -14.52 -8.52 8.36
CA ALA A 162 -15.34 -8.24 9.54
C ALA A 162 -16.16 -6.94 9.36
N PRO A 163 -17.14 -6.91 8.42
CA PRO A 163 -17.93 -5.72 8.12
C PRO A 163 -18.69 -5.20 9.33
N GLU A 164 -19.09 -6.08 10.24
CA GLU A 164 -19.79 -5.73 11.47
C GLU A 164 -18.95 -4.84 12.38
N LEU A 165 -17.62 -4.76 12.23
CA LEU A 165 -16.73 -3.90 13.02
C LEU A 165 -16.48 -2.52 12.38
N TYR A 166 -16.95 -2.33 11.15
CA TYR A 166 -16.74 -1.11 10.37
C TYR A 166 -17.91 -0.11 10.48
N ASP A 167 -19.12 -0.63 10.73
CA ASP A 167 -20.37 0.12 10.94
C ASP A 167 -20.41 0.92 12.25
#